data_AF-A0A850QGN4-F1
#
_entry.id   AF-A0A850QGN4-F1
#
_cell.length_a   1.000
_cell.length_b   1.000
_cell.length_c   1.000
_cell.angle_alpha   90.00
_cell.angle_beta   90.00
_cell.angle_gamma   90.00
#
_symmetry.space_group_name_H-M   'P 1'
#
loop_
_entity.id
_entity.type
_entity.pdbx_description
1 polymer ?
#
loop_
_entity_poly.entity_id
_entity_poly.type
_entity_poly.pdbx_seq_one_letter_code
_entity_poly.pdbx_strand_id
1 'polypeptide(L)'
;MPHILGSRLKFEFEKLGLNKSQFEKTHKLGRKQLGEHLKHSDRIEVNENTAVIYQRAFKRTLEDLQRPPATEDRKNSTPTGWTRIAFPVSENDRMILKLTALRYNVEVSTILRMSAALFTIVAELQLSDRRRQVAEMQAQLDAFPTGLRHLAATSHGQGEIMEALESERTAIEVRDLSGSSFRDYEWNENHEGSGDLFDDFLDQKLEELAPDIYRHSGVAPCSDLFGDLLDDMCQGDQLGRMVLLKGDVQPRDVLNLPAQERVAYLHEHCRAETRAAFDEHEALLASLDLDFDFETDAGDDDA
;
A
#
# COMPACT_ATOMS: atom_id res chain seq x y z
N MET A 1 -14.20 36.57 -36.83
CA MET A 1 -12.90 36.48 -36.12
C MET A 1 -12.93 35.27 -35.20
N PRO A 2 -11.85 34.48 -35.12
CA PRO A 2 -11.78 33.37 -34.18
C PRO A 2 -11.83 33.89 -32.73
N HIS A 3 -12.43 33.10 -31.86
CA HIS A 3 -12.47 33.39 -30.44
C HIS A 3 -11.91 32.19 -29.66
N ILE A 4 -11.40 32.47 -28.48
CA ILE A 4 -10.85 31.48 -27.53
C ILE A 4 -11.40 31.80 -26.15
N LEU A 5 -11.59 30.78 -25.32
CA LEU A 5 -12.04 30.96 -23.95
C LEU A 5 -10.85 31.24 -23.02
N GLY A 6 -10.87 32.37 -22.32
CA GLY A 6 -9.78 32.78 -21.44
C GLY A 6 -9.52 31.82 -20.27
N SER A 7 -10.59 31.22 -19.72
CA SER A 7 -10.47 30.17 -18.70
C SER A 7 -9.77 28.90 -19.22
N ARG A 8 -9.94 28.55 -20.50
CA ARG A 8 -9.22 27.43 -21.14
C ARG A 8 -7.75 27.77 -21.38
N LEU A 9 -7.45 29.00 -21.81
CA LEU A 9 -6.06 29.48 -21.94
C LEU A 9 -5.34 29.44 -20.60
N LYS A 10 -5.96 30.01 -19.56
CA LYS A 10 -5.39 30.02 -18.20
C LYS A 10 -5.12 28.59 -17.71
N PHE A 11 -6.07 27.68 -17.92
CA PHE A 11 -5.93 26.27 -17.58
C PHE A 11 -4.76 25.60 -18.32
N GLU A 12 -4.62 25.78 -19.64
CA GLU A 12 -3.51 25.17 -20.40
C GLU A 12 -2.14 25.80 -20.04
N PHE A 13 -2.10 27.09 -19.71
CA PHE A 13 -0.89 27.76 -19.18
C PHE A 13 -0.46 27.19 -17.83
N GLU A 14 -1.42 27.01 -16.91
CA GLU A 14 -1.19 26.40 -15.60
C GLU A 14 -0.79 24.93 -15.74
N LYS A 15 -1.46 24.17 -16.60
CA LYS A 15 -1.19 22.75 -16.88
C LYS A 15 0.22 22.51 -17.39
N LEU A 16 0.69 23.34 -18.31
CA LEU A 16 2.01 23.19 -18.92
C LEU A 16 3.13 23.87 -18.11
N GLY A 17 2.80 24.54 -16.99
CA GLY A 17 3.78 25.26 -16.17
C GLY A 17 4.50 26.38 -16.93
N LEU A 18 3.85 26.96 -17.94
CA LEU A 18 4.52 27.87 -18.88
C LEU A 18 4.72 29.25 -18.24
N ASN A 19 5.97 29.71 -18.22
CA ASN A 19 6.29 31.07 -17.84
C ASN A 19 5.87 32.03 -18.96
N LYS A 20 5.04 33.02 -18.64
CA LYS A 20 4.55 34.06 -19.58
C LYS A 20 5.68 34.69 -20.39
N SER A 21 6.80 35.01 -19.73
CA SER A 21 7.96 35.64 -20.39
C SER A 21 8.69 34.72 -21.38
N GLN A 22 8.68 33.40 -21.14
CA GLN A 22 9.26 32.42 -22.05
C GLN A 22 8.32 32.16 -23.22
N PHE A 23 7.01 32.06 -22.97
CA PHE A 23 6.00 31.88 -24.00
C PHE A 23 6.00 33.03 -25.02
N GLU A 24 6.08 34.28 -24.54
CA GLU A 24 6.18 35.49 -25.36
C GLU A 24 7.39 35.42 -26.31
N LYS A 25 8.56 35.03 -25.78
CA LYS A 25 9.81 34.95 -26.55
C LYS A 25 9.75 33.83 -27.59
N THR A 26 9.24 32.66 -27.23
CA THR A 26 9.18 31.48 -28.10
C THR A 26 8.16 31.66 -29.23
N HIS A 27 7.02 32.28 -28.94
CA HIS A 27 5.91 32.38 -29.89
C HIS A 27 5.70 33.77 -30.50
N LYS A 28 6.58 34.74 -30.17
CA LYS A 28 6.56 36.12 -30.68
C LYS A 28 5.20 36.83 -30.49
N LEU A 29 4.53 36.56 -29.37
CA LEU A 29 3.27 37.19 -29.01
C LEU A 29 3.54 38.45 -28.16
N GLY A 30 2.77 39.52 -28.38
CA GLY A 30 2.96 40.78 -27.65
C GLY A 30 2.67 40.63 -26.15
N ARG A 31 3.59 41.09 -25.29
CA ARG A 31 3.48 41.03 -23.81
C ARG A 31 2.18 41.60 -23.25
N LYS A 32 1.72 42.73 -23.82
CA LYS A 32 0.43 43.35 -23.43
C LYS A 32 -0.76 42.48 -23.84
N GLN A 33 -0.73 41.91 -25.04
CA GLN A 33 -1.81 41.08 -25.58
C GLN A 33 -1.97 39.77 -24.79
N LEU A 34 -0.87 39.05 -24.52
CA LEU A 34 -0.93 37.83 -23.71
C LEU A 34 -1.41 38.11 -22.28
N GLY A 35 -0.92 39.20 -21.69
CA GLY A 35 -1.34 39.64 -20.36
C GLY A 35 -2.82 39.97 -20.27
N GLU A 36 -3.39 40.60 -21.30
CA GLU A 36 -4.83 40.87 -21.39
C GLU A 36 -5.63 39.58 -21.59
N HIS A 37 -5.20 38.70 -22.48
CA HIS A 37 -5.91 37.43 -22.75
C HIS A 37 -5.94 36.51 -21.51
N LEU A 38 -4.90 36.53 -20.66
CA LEU A 38 -4.88 35.71 -19.44
C LEU A 38 -5.60 36.34 -18.22
N LYS A 39 -6.02 37.61 -18.32
CA LYS A 39 -6.80 38.28 -17.25
C LYS A 39 -8.28 37.97 -17.35
N HIS A 40 -8.79 37.81 -18.58
CA HIS A 40 -10.20 37.54 -18.81
C HIS A 40 -10.47 36.03 -18.76
N SER A 41 -11.55 35.63 -18.08
CA SER A 41 -11.99 34.22 -18.05
C SER A 41 -12.98 33.88 -19.17
N ASP A 42 -13.49 34.91 -19.84
CA ASP A 42 -14.56 34.84 -20.81
C ASP A 42 -14.02 34.69 -22.25
N ARG A 43 -14.92 34.87 -23.23
CA ARG A 43 -14.60 34.82 -24.65
C ARG A 43 -13.69 35.98 -25.05
N ILE A 44 -12.51 35.64 -25.59
CA ILE A 44 -11.52 36.59 -26.10
C ILE A 44 -11.50 36.48 -27.62
N GLU A 45 -11.69 37.62 -28.29
CA GLU A 45 -11.53 37.70 -29.74
C GLU A 45 -10.05 37.80 -30.08
N VAL A 46 -9.58 36.92 -30.95
CA VAL A 46 -8.18 36.85 -31.35
C VAL A 46 -8.07 36.92 -32.88
N ASN A 47 -6.94 37.41 -33.39
CA ASN A 47 -6.66 37.28 -34.82
C ASN A 47 -6.30 35.83 -35.17
N GLU A 48 -6.42 35.46 -36.45
CA GLU A 48 -6.16 34.08 -36.92
C GLU A 48 -4.74 33.61 -36.61
N ASN A 49 -3.75 34.50 -36.73
CA ASN A 49 -2.36 34.20 -36.41
C ASN A 49 -2.17 33.84 -34.93
N THR A 50 -2.83 34.54 -34.02
CA THR A 50 -2.77 34.30 -32.57
C THR A 50 -3.51 33.01 -32.20
N ALA A 51 -4.63 32.72 -32.88
CA ALA A 51 -5.31 31.44 -32.72
C ALA A 51 -4.40 30.26 -33.12
N VAL A 52 -3.72 30.35 -34.26
CA VAL A 52 -2.76 29.32 -34.72
C VAL A 52 -1.58 29.18 -33.76
N ILE A 53 -1.08 30.28 -33.19
CA ILE A 53 -0.03 30.24 -32.16
C ILE A 53 -0.48 29.42 -30.95
N TYR A 54 -1.68 29.69 -30.42
CA TYR A 54 -2.20 28.94 -29.27
C TYR A 54 -2.48 27.47 -29.60
N GLN A 55 -3.04 27.17 -30.78
CA GLN A 55 -3.24 25.78 -31.22
C GLN A 55 -1.93 25.00 -31.27
N ARG A 56 -0.86 25.60 -31.82
CA ARG A 56 0.47 24.97 -31.89
C ARG A 56 1.12 24.85 -30.51
N ALA A 57 1.03 25.89 -29.69
CA ALA A 57 1.66 25.91 -28.38
C ALA A 57 1.04 24.89 -27.42
N PHE A 58 -0.29 24.73 -27.48
CA PHE A 58 -1.02 23.80 -26.61
C PHE A 58 -1.29 22.43 -27.25
N LYS A 59 -0.94 22.25 -28.53
CA LYS A 59 -1.25 21.05 -29.33
C LYS A 59 -2.75 20.69 -29.28
N ARG A 60 -3.61 21.70 -29.41
CA ARG A 60 -5.08 21.57 -29.36
C ARG A 60 -5.73 22.16 -30.60
N THR A 61 -6.93 21.68 -30.91
CA THR A 61 -7.74 22.24 -32.00
C THR A 61 -8.35 23.59 -31.59
N LEU A 62 -8.86 24.36 -32.54
CA LEU A 62 -9.51 25.65 -32.22
C LEU A 62 -10.82 25.43 -31.44
N GLU A 63 -11.55 24.36 -31.78
CA GLU A 63 -12.78 23.96 -31.11
C GLU A 63 -12.53 23.61 -29.64
N ASP A 64 -11.41 22.94 -29.33
CA ASP A 64 -11.01 22.62 -27.96
C ASP A 64 -10.64 23.86 -27.12
N LEU A 65 -10.13 24.91 -27.78
CA LEU A 65 -9.79 26.18 -27.14
C LEU A 65 -11.02 27.08 -26.92
N GLN A 66 -12.14 26.78 -27.58
CA GLN A 66 -13.42 27.49 -27.43
C GLN A 66 -14.30 26.92 -26.33
N ARG A 67 -14.05 25.69 -25.90
CA ARG A 67 -14.82 25.02 -24.86
C ARG A 67 -14.18 25.21 -23.47
N PRO A 68 -14.99 25.29 -22.40
CA PRO A 68 -14.47 25.26 -21.04
C PRO A 68 -13.73 23.94 -20.77
N PRO A 69 -12.70 23.95 -19.90
CA PRO A 69 -11.97 22.74 -19.57
C PRO A 69 -12.91 21.70 -18.95
N ALA A 70 -12.96 20.50 -19.53
CA ALA A 70 -13.78 19.42 -19.02
C ALA A 70 -13.31 18.98 -17.62
N THR A 71 -14.22 18.45 -16.81
CA THR A 71 -13.91 17.87 -15.49
C THR A 71 -12.88 16.74 -15.58
N GLU A 72 -12.81 16.01 -16.70
CA GLU A 72 -11.78 15.01 -16.96
C GLU A 72 -10.39 15.61 -17.21
N ASP A 73 -10.30 16.77 -17.88
CA ASP A 73 -9.04 17.48 -18.07
C ASP A 73 -8.46 17.95 -16.72
N ARG A 74 -9.32 18.32 -15.76
CA ARG A 74 -8.93 18.69 -14.38
C ARG A 74 -8.47 17.49 -13.54
N LYS A 75 -8.98 16.28 -13.79
CA LYS A 75 -8.53 15.05 -13.10
C LYS A 75 -7.15 14.58 -13.61
N ASN A 76 -6.82 14.92 -14.85
CA ASN A 76 -5.57 14.55 -15.53
C ASN A 76 -4.52 15.69 -15.55
N SER A 77 -4.76 16.80 -14.86
CA SER A 77 -3.77 17.89 -14.72
C SER A 77 -2.79 17.58 -13.60
N THR A 78 -1.88 16.64 -13.81
CA THR A 78 -0.61 16.63 -13.08
C THR A 78 0.27 17.76 -13.60
N PRO A 79 0.90 18.58 -12.73
CA PRO A 79 1.95 19.48 -13.13
C PRO A 79 3.04 18.70 -13.89
N THR A 80 3.49 19.24 -15.03
CA THR A 80 4.53 18.62 -15.85
C THR A 80 5.77 18.26 -15.02
N GLY A 81 6.21 17.00 -15.11
CA GLY A 81 7.36 16.43 -14.38
C GLY A 81 7.00 15.39 -13.32
N TRP A 82 5.73 15.33 -12.87
CA TRP A 82 5.27 14.33 -11.90
C TRP A 82 4.42 13.28 -12.62
N THR A 83 4.90 12.03 -12.64
CA THR A 83 4.10 10.89 -13.08
C THR A 83 3.25 10.44 -11.89
N ARG A 84 1.92 10.58 -12.00
CA ARG A 84 1.01 10.01 -11.00
C ARG A 84 1.01 8.49 -11.16
N ILE A 85 1.55 7.80 -10.18
CA ILE A 85 1.35 6.36 -10.01
C ILE A 85 0.10 6.21 -9.16
N ALA A 86 -0.95 5.63 -9.72
CA ALA A 86 -2.19 5.32 -9.01
C ALA A 86 -2.37 3.80 -9.06
N PHE A 87 -2.32 3.17 -7.89
CA PHE A 87 -2.66 1.77 -7.71
C PHE A 87 -3.89 1.70 -6.80
N PRO A 88 -4.83 0.77 -7.04
CA PRO A 88 -5.88 0.49 -6.08
C PRO A 88 -5.22 -0.02 -4.79
N VAL A 89 -5.67 0.51 -3.66
CA VAL A 89 -5.23 0.10 -2.32
C VAL A 89 -6.44 -0.53 -1.63
N SER A 90 -6.25 -1.66 -0.96
CA SER A 90 -7.33 -2.30 -0.23
C SER A 90 -7.84 -1.39 0.90
N GLU A 91 -9.08 -1.60 1.33
CA GLU A 91 -9.67 -0.81 2.42
C GLU A 91 -8.92 -1.03 3.74
N ASN A 92 -8.43 -2.25 3.97
CA ASN A 92 -7.60 -2.62 5.12
C ASN A 92 -6.25 -1.89 5.08
N ASP A 93 -5.49 -1.97 3.98
CA ASP A 93 -4.19 -1.30 3.86
C ASP A 93 -4.31 0.22 4.08
N ARG A 94 -5.38 0.81 3.54
CA ARG A 94 -5.68 2.23 3.73
C ARG A 94 -5.95 2.55 5.20
N MET A 95 -6.66 1.68 5.91
CA MET A 95 -6.91 1.83 7.34
C MET A 95 -5.62 1.72 8.15
N ILE A 96 -4.82 0.69 7.90
CA ILE A 96 -3.51 0.47 8.54
C ILE A 96 -2.61 1.70 8.34
N LEU A 97 -2.53 2.24 7.13
CA LEU A 97 -1.78 3.46 6.84
C LEU A 97 -2.27 4.66 7.67
N LYS A 98 -3.60 4.83 7.82
CA LYS A 98 -4.18 5.91 8.63
C LYS A 98 -3.88 5.73 10.11
N LEU A 99 -4.02 4.52 10.65
CA LEU A 99 -3.74 4.23 12.05
C LEU A 99 -2.24 4.38 12.36
N THR A 100 -1.37 3.95 11.45
CA THR A 100 0.08 4.18 11.54
C THR A 100 0.41 5.67 11.57
N ALA A 101 -0.20 6.45 10.67
CA ALA A 101 -0.06 7.90 10.63
C ALA A 101 -0.50 8.57 11.95
N LEU A 102 -1.62 8.12 12.52
CA LEU A 102 -2.12 8.61 13.80
C LEU A 102 -1.20 8.24 14.96
N ARG A 103 -0.75 6.99 15.04
CA ARG A 103 0.15 6.49 16.10
C ARG A 103 1.44 7.29 16.19
N TYR A 104 2.08 7.53 15.06
CA TYR A 104 3.36 8.22 15.00
C TYR A 104 3.24 9.74 14.77
N ASN A 105 2.00 10.27 14.69
CA ASN A 105 1.72 11.67 14.41
C ASN A 105 2.47 12.19 13.16
N VAL A 106 2.39 11.42 12.08
CA VAL A 106 2.99 11.74 10.78
C VAL A 106 1.93 11.74 9.69
N GLU A 107 2.17 12.45 8.60
CA GLU A 107 1.29 12.37 7.44
C GLU A 107 1.48 11.05 6.68
N VAL A 108 0.40 10.51 6.11
CA VAL A 108 0.45 9.33 5.22
C VAL A 108 1.42 9.56 4.06
N SER A 109 1.47 10.78 3.52
CA SER A 109 2.40 11.19 2.46
C SER A 109 3.87 10.98 2.86
N THR A 110 4.19 11.14 4.15
CA THR A 110 5.53 11.00 4.71
C THR A 110 5.88 9.52 4.87
N ILE A 111 4.96 8.70 5.35
CA ILE A 111 5.11 7.23 5.38
C ILE A 111 5.41 6.70 3.97
N LEU A 112 4.59 7.08 2.98
CA LEU A 112 4.77 6.65 1.60
C LEU A 112 6.08 7.16 0.97
N ARG A 113 6.57 8.33 1.37
CA ARG A 113 7.87 8.84 0.90
C ARG A 113 9.04 8.04 1.45
N MET A 114 8.90 7.52 2.67
CA MET A 114 9.94 6.74 3.35
C MET A 114 9.83 5.24 3.08
N SER A 115 8.72 4.74 2.50
CA SER A 115 8.43 3.32 2.38
C SER A 115 9.53 2.52 1.70
N ALA A 116 10.08 3.02 0.58
CA ALA A 116 11.17 2.35 -0.12
C ALA A 116 12.44 2.27 0.74
N ALA A 117 12.78 3.35 1.46
CA ALA A 117 13.94 3.38 2.35
C ALA A 117 13.75 2.46 3.56
N LEU A 118 12.58 2.48 4.18
CA LEU A 118 12.24 1.61 5.31
C LEU A 118 12.26 0.14 4.88
N PHE A 119 11.67 -0.19 3.73
CA PHE A 119 11.72 -1.55 3.17
C PHE A 119 13.17 -2.00 2.94
N THR A 120 14.01 -1.17 2.32
CA THR A 120 15.44 -1.51 2.13
C THR A 120 16.17 -1.74 3.46
N ILE A 121 15.92 -0.90 4.47
CA ILE A 121 16.53 -1.08 5.80
C ILE A 121 16.09 -2.41 6.42
N VAL A 122 14.79 -2.70 6.41
CA VAL A 122 14.24 -3.93 7.00
C VAL A 122 14.72 -5.17 6.25
N ALA A 123 14.76 -5.13 4.92
CA ALA A 123 15.32 -6.20 4.09
C ALA A 123 16.80 -6.47 4.41
N GLU A 124 17.63 -5.44 4.52
CA GLU A 124 19.04 -5.62 4.86
C GLU A 124 19.24 -6.07 6.32
N LEU A 125 18.34 -5.69 7.24
CA LEU A 125 18.33 -6.22 8.62
C LEU A 125 18.02 -7.72 8.63
N GLN A 126 17.01 -8.17 7.87
CA GLN A 126 16.67 -9.59 7.73
C GLN A 126 17.85 -10.38 7.16
N LEU A 127 18.46 -9.90 6.07
CA LEU A 127 19.66 -10.52 5.49
C LEU A 127 20.84 -10.53 6.45
N SER A 128 21.01 -9.48 7.26
CA SER A 128 22.06 -9.44 8.28
C SER A 128 21.84 -10.46 9.38
N ASP A 129 20.59 -10.66 9.81
CA ASP A 129 20.27 -11.67 10.82
C ASP A 129 20.52 -13.09 10.29
N ARG A 130 20.09 -13.37 9.06
CA ARG A 130 20.37 -14.62 8.36
C ARG A 130 21.87 -14.91 8.23
N ARG A 131 22.69 -13.91 7.84
CA ARG A 131 24.16 -14.04 7.82
C ARG A 131 24.74 -14.42 9.19
N ARG A 132 24.20 -13.84 10.27
CA ARG A 132 24.61 -14.16 11.64
C ARG A 132 24.27 -15.62 11.98
N GLN A 133 23.05 -16.06 11.69
CA GLN A 133 22.62 -17.44 11.93
C GLN A 133 23.47 -18.46 11.15
N VAL A 134 23.76 -18.19 9.87
CA VAL A 134 24.66 -19.02 9.05
C VAL A 134 26.06 -19.12 9.65
N ALA A 135 26.61 -18.00 10.16
CA ALA A 135 27.93 -17.99 10.79
C ALA A 135 27.94 -18.79 12.11
N GLU A 136 26.88 -18.67 12.91
CA GLU A 136 26.71 -19.43 14.14
C GLU A 136 26.61 -20.95 13.86
N MET A 137 25.81 -21.35 12.88
CA MET A 137 25.68 -22.76 12.47
C MET A 137 26.99 -23.32 11.91
N GLN A 138 27.71 -22.55 11.08
CA GLN A 138 29.02 -22.96 10.56
C GLN A 138 30.02 -23.17 11.71
N ALA A 139 30.06 -22.27 12.70
CA ALA A 139 30.95 -22.39 13.84
C ALA A 139 30.65 -23.66 14.68
N GLN A 140 29.37 -24.04 14.81
CA GLN A 140 28.98 -25.28 15.49
C GLN A 140 29.45 -26.54 14.73
N LEU A 141 29.36 -26.55 13.40
CA LEU A 141 29.89 -27.64 12.56
C LEU A 141 31.42 -27.73 12.62
N ASP A 142 32.11 -26.59 12.68
CA ASP A 142 33.57 -26.53 12.77
C ASP A 142 34.07 -26.96 14.15
N ALA A 143 33.33 -26.67 15.22
CA ALA A 143 33.63 -27.10 16.58
C ALA A 143 33.41 -28.61 16.84
N PHE A 144 32.76 -29.32 15.92
CA PHE A 144 32.47 -30.75 16.08
C PHE A 144 33.77 -31.58 16.04
N PRO A 145 34.02 -32.49 17.02
CA PRO A 145 35.27 -33.23 17.10
C PRO A 145 35.59 -34.00 15.81
N THR A 146 36.75 -33.72 15.21
CA THR A 146 37.19 -34.32 13.93
C THR A 146 37.21 -35.85 13.96
N GLY A 147 37.54 -36.45 15.11
CA GLY A 147 37.52 -37.90 15.34
C GLY A 147 36.14 -38.54 15.41
N LEU A 148 35.05 -37.76 15.47
CA LEU A 148 33.66 -38.25 15.53
C LEU A 148 32.81 -37.78 14.33
N ARG A 149 33.37 -36.98 13.43
CA ARG A 149 32.68 -36.48 12.22
C ARG A 149 32.09 -37.58 11.36
N HIS A 150 32.77 -38.73 11.25
CA HIS A 150 32.28 -39.86 10.47
C HIS A 150 31.02 -40.51 11.06
N LEU A 151 30.85 -40.49 12.40
CA LEU A 151 29.64 -40.96 13.09
C LEU A 151 28.49 -39.94 13.01
N ALA A 152 28.81 -38.64 13.08
CA ALA A 152 27.83 -37.57 12.86
C ALA A 152 27.32 -37.55 11.41
N ALA A 153 28.19 -37.73 10.43
CA ALA A 153 27.82 -37.81 9.01
C ALA A 153 26.90 -39.01 8.69
N THR A 154 27.01 -40.13 9.41
CA THR A 154 26.14 -41.30 9.23
C THR A 154 24.84 -41.25 10.03
N SER A 155 24.74 -40.40 11.06
CA SER A 155 23.58 -40.36 11.96
C SER A 155 22.77 -39.06 11.91
N HIS A 156 23.31 -37.96 11.37
CA HIS A 156 22.73 -36.60 11.50
C HIS A 156 22.62 -35.80 10.19
N GLY A 157 22.76 -36.40 9.00
CA GLY A 157 22.55 -35.65 7.75
C GLY A 157 23.51 -34.47 7.54
N GLN A 158 24.75 -34.53 8.04
CA GLN A 158 25.71 -33.39 7.94
C GLN A 158 25.94 -32.89 6.51
N GLY A 159 25.85 -33.76 5.50
CA GLY A 159 25.92 -33.34 4.10
C GLY A 159 24.75 -32.44 3.69
N GLU A 160 23.54 -32.77 4.15
CA GLU A 160 22.32 -31.98 3.91
C GLU A 160 22.40 -30.63 4.64
N ILE A 161 22.96 -30.60 5.86
CA ILE A 161 23.19 -29.34 6.60
C ILE A 161 24.20 -28.45 5.86
N MET A 162 25.29 -29.02 5.32
CA MET A 162 26.26 -28.25 4.56
C MET A 162 25.67 -27.73 3.24
N GLU A 163 24.87 -28.53 2.55
CA GLU A 163 24.14 -28.13 1.33
C GLU A 163 23.16 -26.99 1.66
N ALA A 164 22.35 -27.13 2.72
CA ALA A 164 21.43 -26.09 3.16
C ALA A 164 22.14 -24.77 3.52
N LEU A 165 23.30 -24.84 4.19
CA LEU A 165 24.10 -23.64 4.48
C LEU A 165 24.67 -22.97 3.22
N GLU A 166 25.04 -23.75 2.20
CA GLU A 166 25.51 -23.23 0.92
C GLU A 166 24.36 -22.61 0.11
N SER A 167 23.20 -23.27 0.08
CA SER A 167 21.96 -22.72 -0.48
C SER A 167 21.58 -21.40 0.20
N GLU A 168 21.63 -21.34 1.54
CA GLU A 168 21.31 -20.14 2.31
C GLU A 168 22.29 -18.99 2.03
N ARG A 169 23.59 -19.27 1.92
CA ARG A 169 24.59 -18.26 1.50
C ARG A 169 24.28 -17.72 0.11
N THR A 170 23.96 -18.61 -0.83
CA THR A 170 23.60 -18.22 -2.19
C THR A 170 22.35 -17.34 -2.21
N ALA A 171 21.31 -17.71 -1.45
CA ALA A 171 20.08 -16.95 -1.30
C ALA A 171 20.34 -15.53 -0.75
N ILE A 172 21.20 -15.41 0.26
CA ILE A 172 21.63 -14.12 0.82
C ILE A 172 22.37 -13.27 -0.22
N GLU A 173 23.26 -13.87 -1.02
CA GLU A 173 24.03 -13.16 -2.06
C GLU A 173 23.13 -12.59 -3.15
N VAL A 174 22.10 -13.33 -3.56
CA VAL A 174 21.11 -12.87 -4.55
C VAL A 174 19.99 -12.02 -3.95
N ARG A 175 20.00 -11.80 -2.62
CA ARG A 175 18.98 -11.07 -1.86
C ARG A 175 17.57 -11.67 -1.98
N ASP A 176 17.48 -13.00 -1.97
CA ASP A 176 16.20 -13.70 -1.88
C ASP A 176 15.63 -13.55 -0.46
N LEU A 177 14.69 -12.62 -0.29
CA LEU A 177 14.14 -12.30 1.03
C LEU A 177 13.13 -13.35 1.52
N SER A 178 12.35 -13.93 0.62
CA SER A 178 11.26 -14.85 0.96
C SER A 178 11.73 -16.30 1.12
N GLY A 179 12.93 -16.63 0.61
CA GLY A 179 13.41 -18.02 0.59
C GLY A 179 12.87 -18.83 -0.59
N SER A 180 12.38 -18.14 -1.62
CA SER A 180 11.84 -18.75 -2.84
C SER A 180 12.83 -19.64 -3.61
N SER A 181 14.13 -19.49 -3.35
CA SER A 181 15.19 -20.28 -3.96
C SER A 181 15.45 -21.62 -3.28
N PHE A 182 14.91 -21.84 -2.06
CA PHE A 182 15.01 -23.11 -1.36
C PHE A 182 14.09 -24.16 -1.96
N ARG A 183 14.57 -25.39 -2.01
CA ARG A 183 13.76 -26.55 -2.38
C ARG A 183 12.93 -27.00 -1.18
N ASP A 184 11.79 -27.64 -1.42
CA ASP A 184 10.86 -28.09 -0.37
C ASP A 184 11.49 -28.97 0.71
N TYR A 185 12.58 -29.69 0.41
CA TYR A 185 13.32 -30.49 1.40
C TYR A 185 14.37 -29.70 2.20
N GLU A 186 14.78 -28.51 1.71
CA GLU A 186 15.71 -27.60 2.39
C GLU A 186 14.97 -26.70 3.39
N TRP A 187 13.69 -26.42 3.12
CA TRP A 187 12.70 -26.07 4.14
C TRP A 187 12.54 -27.29 5.04
N ASN A 188 13.43 -27.44 6.00
CA ASN A 188 13.40 -28.53 6.97
C ASN A 188 11.96 -28.77 7.46
N GLU A 189 11.59 -30.02 7.76
CA GLU A 189 10.30 -30.40 8.40
C GLU A 189 10.04 -29.66 9.75
N ASN A 190 10.95 -28.78 10.17
CA ASN A 190 11.00 -28.03 11.40
C ASN A 190 10.93 -26.49 11.21
N HIS A 191 10.73 -25.96 10.00
CA HIS A 191 10.45 -24.52 9.85
C HIS A 191 9.01 -24.24 10.28
N GLU A 192 8.85 -23.77 11.52
CA GLU A 192 7.58 -23.27 12.03
C GLU A 192 7.40 -21.83 11.54
N GLY A 193 6.59 -21.61 10.51
CA GLY A 193 6.35 -20.30 9.93
C GLY A 193 5.40 -20.31 8.73
N SER A 194 5.20 -19.15 8.12
CA SER A 194 4.31 -18.94 6.98
C SER A 194 4.84 -19.51 5.66
N GLY A 195 6.12 -19.90 5.63
CA GLY A 195 6.83 -20.29 4.41
C GLY A 195 7.40 -19.11 3.61
N ASP A 196 7.27 -17.88 4.13
CA ASP A 196 7.98 -16.69 3.62
C ASP A 196 8.90 -16.15 4.72
N LEU A 197 10.22 -16.25 4.51
CA LEU A 197 11.23 -15.84 5.48
C LEU A 197 11.22 -14.35 5.79
N PHE A 198 10.63 -13.52 4.93
CA PHE A 198 10.52 -12.09 5.16
C PHE A 198 9.31 -11.77 6.02
N ASP A 199 8.17 -12.41 5.76
CA ASP A 199 6.98 -12.28 6.61
C ASP A 199 7.25 -12.84 8.01
N ASP A 200 7.92 -13.99 8.13
CA ASP A 200 8.27 -14.58 9.44
C ASP A 200 9.22 -13.65 10.24
N PHE A 201 10.16 -13.00 9.55
CA PHE A 201 11.03 -12.00 10.18
C PHE A 201 10.24 -10.76 10.63
N LEU A 202 9.30 -10.28 9.80
CA LEU A 202 8.45 -9.14 10.15
C LEU A 202 7.54 -9.47 11.33
N ASP A 203 6.96 -10.67 11.36
CA ASP A 203 6.13 -11.18 12.46
C ASP A 203 6.89 -11.10 13.78
N GLN A 204 8.09 -11.71 13.82
CA GLN A 204 8.92 -11.69 15.01
C GLN A 204 9.26 -10.25 15.43
N LYS A 205 9.63 -9.38 14.49
CA LYS A 205 10.00 -7.99 14.81
C LYS A 205 8.83 -7.15 15.25
N LEU A 206 7.64 -7.37 14.70
CA LEU A 206 6.44 -6.65 15.13
C LEU A 206 5.99 -7.10 16.52
N GLU A 207 6.05 -8.39 16.82
CA GLU A 207 5.78 -8.90 18.16
C GLU A 207 6.78 -8.38 19.19
N GLU A 208 8.06 -8.27 18.82
CA GLU A 208 9.11 -7.72 19.70
C GLU A 208 8.97 -6.20 19.91
N LEU A 209 8.75 -5.43 18.84
CA LEU A 209 8.87 -3.98 18.85
C LEU A 209 7.54 -3.24 19.04
N ALA A 210 6.43 -3.87 18.67
CA ALA A 210 5.10 -3.25 18.69
C ALA A 210 3.99 -4.24 19.13
N PRO A 211 4.15 -4.96 20.26
CA PRO A 211 3.19 -5.96 20.73
C PRO A 211 1.82 -5.38 21.10
N ASP A 212 1.71 -4.06 21.26
CA ASP A 212 0.46 -3.37 21.57
C ASP A 212 -0.43 -3.16 20.34
N ILE A 213 0.10 -3.33 19.12
CA ILE A 213 -0.65 -3.16 17.87
C ILE A 213 -0.57 -4.38 16.95
N TYR A 214 0.23 -5.38 17.33
CA TYR A 214 0.39 -6.61 16.57
C TYR A 214 0.35 -7.80 17.52
N ARG A 215 -0.46 -8.80 17.17
CA ARG A 215 -0.47 -10.11 17.80
C ARG A 215 -0.46 -11.14 16.67
N HIS A 216 0.42 -12.12 16.78
CA HIS A 216 0.52 -13.17 15.77
C HIS A 216 -0.82 -13.93 15.63
N SER A 217 -1.32 -14.02 14.40
CA SER A 217 -2.60 -14.66 14.06
C SER A 217 -2.48 -15.73 12.98
N GLY A 218 -1.26 -16.11 12.60
CA GLY A 218 -1.00 -17.09 11.54
C GLY A 218 -1.28 -16.60 10.13
N VAL A 219 -1.56 -15.30 9.96
CA VAL A 219 -1.73 -14.61 8.67
C VAL A 219 -0.59 -13.63 8.49
N ALA A 220 -0.25 -13.29 7.25
CA ALA A 220 0.82 -12.35 6.94
C ALA A 220 0.72 -11.06 7.79
N PRO A 221 1.81 -10.61 8.43
CA PRO A 221 1.81 -9.53 9.43
C PRO A 221 1.16 -8.24 8.93
N CYS A 222 1.35 -7.98 7.64
CA CYS A 222 0.84 -6.79 6.96
C CYS A 222 -0.70 -6.68 6.99
N SER A 223 -1.41 -7.78 7.20
CA SER A 223 -2.87 -7.86 7.12
C SER A 223 -3.59 -7.68 8.47
N ASP A 224 -2.89 -7.85 9.58
CA ASP A 224 -3.49 -7.87 10.94
C ASP A 224 -2.97 -6.76 11.87
N LEU A 225 -2.21 -5.81 11.32
CA LEU A 225 -1.80 -4.62 12.07
C LEU A 225 -3.03 -3.84 12.57
N PHE A 226 -3.02 -3.54 13.87
CA PHE A 226 -4.10 -2.84 14.58
C PHE A 226 -5.43 -3.60 14.67
N GLY A 227 -5.45 -4.93 14.50
CA GLY A 227 -6.66 -5.75 14.65
C GLY A 227 -7.40 -5.48 15.97
N ASP A 228 -6.72 -5.67 17.10
CA ASP A 228 -7.26 -5.43 18.45
C ASP A 228 -7.78 -3.99 18.61
N LEU A 229 -7.06 -2.99 18.08
CA LEU A 229 -7.48 -1.59 18.16
C LEU A 229 -8.75 -1.33 17.34
N LEU A 230 -8.85 -1.90 16.15
CA LEU A 230 -10.04 -1.79 15.31
C LEU A 230 -11.24 -2.45 16.00
N ASP A 231 -11.03 -3.61 16.61
CA ASP A 231 -12.08 -4.31 17.35
C ASP A 231 -12.49 -3.54 18.60
N ASP A 232 -11.57 -2.88 19.30
CA ASP A 232 -11.88 -1.98 20.43
C ASP A 232 -12.64 -0.71 20.01
N MET A 233 -12.34 -0.19 18.82
CA MET A 233 -13.03 0.98 18.27
C MET A 233 -14.46 0.65 17.86
N CYS A 234 -14.66 -0.55 17.29
CA CYS A 234 -15.94 -1.01 16.78
C CYS A 234 -16.74 -1.83 17.79
N GLN A 235 -16.13 -2.27 18.90
CA GLN A 235 -16.73 -3.19 19.88
C GLN A 235 -17.29 -4.47 19.24
N GLY A 236 -16.58 -5.00 18.23
CA GLY A 236 -17.02 -6.15 17.44
C GLY A 236 -18.16 -5.87 16.46
N ASP A 237 -18.65 -4.63 16.34
CA ASP A 237 -19.70 -4.28 15.39
C ASP A 237 -19.18 -4.25 13.94
N GLN A 238 -19.72 -5.16 13.11
CA GLN A 238 -19.26 -5.35 11.74
C GLN A 238 -19.57 -4.16 10.83
N LEU A 239 -20.72 -3.51 11.02
CA LEU A 239 -21.06 -2.31 10.25
C LEU A 239 -20.12 -1.16 10.61
N GLY A 240 -19.85 -0.95 11.90
CA GLY A 240 -18.90 0.05 12.38
C GLY A 240 -17.50 -0.18 11.82
N ARG A 241 -17.05 -1.44 11.75
CA ARG A 241 -15.80 -1.82 11.08
C ARG A 241 -15.83 -1.45 9.60
N MET A 242 -16.93 -1.75 8.90
CA MET A 242 -17.10 -1.38 7.49
C MET A 242 -17.12 0.14 7.28
N VAL A 243 -17.76 0.92 8.16
CA VAL A 243 -17.79 2.40 8.13
C VAL A 243 -16.37 2.98 8.22
N LEU A 244 -15.55 2.44 9.13
CA LEU A 244 -14.14 2.83 9.24
C LEU A 244 -13.37 2.42 7.97
N LEU A 245 -13.49 1.17 7.53
CA LEU A 245 -12.77 0.63 6.37
C LEU A 245 -13.11 1.39 5.08
N LYS A 246 -14.38 1.74 4.85
CA LYS A 246 -14.85 2.57 3.72
C LYS A 246 -14.47 4.04 3.86
N GLY A 247 -14.06 4.48 5.06
CA GLY A 247 -13.52 5.80 5.32
C GLY A 247 -14.59 6.87 5.46
N ASP A 248 -15.81 6.46 5.82
CA ASP A 248 -16.92 7.37 6.13
C ASP A 248 -16.63 8.20 7.39
N VAL A 249 -15.96 7.58 8.35
CA VAL A 249 -15.51 8.18 9.61
C VAL A 249 -13.98 8.08 9.70
N GLN A 250 -13.31 9.11 10.26
CA GLN A 250 -11.88 9.01 10.53
C GLN A 250 -11.63 8.31 11.87
N PRO A 251 -10.61 7.45 11.97
CA PRO A 251 -10.33 6.72 13.21
C PRO A 251 -10.10 7.64 14.42
N ARG A 252 -9.50 8.81 14.20
CA ARG A 252 -9.26 9.82 15.24
C ARG A 252 -10.54 10.30 15.90
N ASP A 253 -11.62 10.45 15.13
CA ASP A 253 -12.89 10.98 15.63
C ASP A 253 -13.51 9.98 16.61
N VAL A 254 -13.40 8.69 16.32
CA VAL A 254 -13.89 7.59 17.18
C VAL A 254 -13.02 7.40 18.42
N LEU A 255 -11.70 7.51 18.29
CA LEU A 255 -10.78 7.37 19.43
C LEU A 255 -10.96 8.47 20.49
N ASN A 256 -11.43 9.65 20.09
CA ASN A 256 -11.74 10.74 21.01
C ASN A 256 -13.06 10.56 21.77
N LEU A 257 -13.88 9.57 21.38
CA LEU A 257 -15.16 9.30 22.02
C LEU A 257 -15.03 8.27 23.15
N PRO A 258 -15.88 8.39 24.20
CA PRO A 258 -16.07 7.33 25.18
C PRO A 258 -16.46 6.03 24.49
N ALA A 259 -15.95 4.89 24.97
CA ALA A 259 -16.20 3.58 24.35
C ALA A 259 -17.70 3.34 24.08
N GLN A 260 -18.56 3.65 25.05
CA GLN A 260 -20.01 3.43 24.99
C GLN A 260 -20.72 4.19 23.86
N GLU A 261 -20.11 5.26 23.32
CA GLU A 261 -20.70 6.11 22.30
C GLU A 261 -20.21 5.77 20.89
N ARG A 262 -19.14 4.97 20.75
CA ARG A 262 -18.43 4.75 19.48
C ARG A 262 -19.29 4.11 18.41
N VAL A 263 -20.01 3.02 18.74
CA VAL A 263 -20.84 2.30 17.78
C VAL A 263 -22.00 3.17 17.29
N ALA A 264 -22.69 3.85 18.21
CA ALA A 264 -23.77 4.76 17.86
C ALA A 264 -23.30 5.88 16.92
N TYR A 265 -22.13 6.46 17.21
CA TYR A 265 -21.51 7.47 16.37
C TYR A 265 -21.16 6.95 14.96
N LEU A 266 -20.58 5.74 14.87
CA LEU A 266 -20.26 5.08 13.60
C LEU A 266 -21.51 4.85 12.75
N HIS A 267 -22.60 4.39 13.38
CA HIS A 267 -23.87 4.16 12.68
C HIS A 267 -24.52 5.46 12.22
N GLU A 268 -24.50 6.51 13.05
CA GLU A 268 -25.03 7.84 12.70
C GLU A 268 -24.32 8.45 11.47
N HIS A 269 -23.02 8.19 11.34
CA HIS A 269 -22.19 8.73 10.26
C HIS A 269 -22.00 7.74 9.10
N CYS A 270 -22.69 6.60 9.13
CA CYS A 270 -22.66 5.62 8.06
C CYS A 270 -23.35 6.20 6.81
N ARG A 271 -22.64 6.24 5.68
CA ARG A 271 -23.26 6.65 4.41
C ARG A 271 -24.24 5.58 3.94
N ALA A 272 -25.25 6.02 3.20
CA ALA A 272 -26.25 5.13 2.62
C ALA A 272 -25.60 4.06 1.70
N GLU A 273 -24.55 4.41 0.97
CA GLU A 273 -23.79 3.48 0.12
C GLU A 273 -23.12 2.37 0.93
N THR A 274 -22.46 2.73 2.04
CA THR A 274 -21.83 1.78 2.95
C THR A 274 -22.86 0.89 3.63
N ARG A 275 -23.98 1.46 4.05
CA ARG A 275 -25.09 0.69 4.65
C ARG A 275 -25.67 -0.31 3.66
N ALA A 276 -25.94 0.11 2.43
CA ALA A 276 -26.46 -0.78 1.38
C ALA A 276 -25.48 -1.92 1.07
N ALA A 277 -24.18 -1.62 0.99
CA ALA A 277 -23.16 -2.64 0.76
C ALA A 277 -23.04 -3.62 1.94
N PHE A 278 -23.25 -3.16 3.18
CA PHE A 278 -23.32 -4.03 4.35
C PHE A 278 -24.55 -4.95 4.28
N ASP A 279 -25.73 -4.39 3.99
CA ASP A 279 -26.96 -5.18 3.90
C ASP A 279 -26.88 -6.22 2.75
N GLU A 280 -26.21 -5.89 1.63
CA GLU A 280 -25.93 -6.83 0.54
C GLU A 280 -24.98 -7.96 0.99
N HIS A 281 -23.93 -7.62 1.74
CA HIS A 281 -23.00 -8.60 2.30
C HIS A 281 -23.68 -9.54 3.30
N GLU A 282 -24.53 -9.02 4.19
CA GLU A 282 -25.33 -9.85 5.10
C GLU A 282 -26.32 -10.75 4.35
N ALA A 283 -26.97 -10.24 3.31
CA ALA A 283 -27.86 -11.03 2.48
C ALA A 283 -27.12 -12.17 1.76
N LEU A 284 -25.89 -11.91 1.28
CA LEU A 284 -25.03 -12.94 0.69
C LEU A 284 -24.63 -14.00 1.71
N LEU A 285 -24.20 -13.60 2.91
CA LEU A 285 -23.87 -14.53 4.00
C LEU A 285 -25.07 -15.38 4.41
N ALA A 286 -26.26 -14.77 4.52
CA ALA A 286 -27.49 -15.49 4.85
C ALA A 286 -27.94 -16.44 3.72
N SER A 287 -27.51 -16.20 2.48
CA SER A 287 -27.80 -17.06 1.33
C SER A 287 -26.82 -18.22 1.16
N LEU A 288 -25.69 -18.20 1.87
CA LEU A 288 -24.76 -19.32 1.93
C LEU A 288 -25.36 -20.35 2.91
N ASP A 289 -26.03 -21.36 2.36
CA ASP A 289 -26.35 -22.61 3.08
C ASP A 289 -25.01 -23.31 3.40
N LEU A 290 -24.40 -22.90 4.52
CA LEU A 290 -23.26 -23.60 5.08
C LEU A 290 -23.82 -24.80 5.85
N ASP A 291 -24.06 -25.89 5.14
CA ASP A 291 -24.22 -27.22 5.72
C ASP A 291 -22.90 -27.58 6.44
N PHE A 292 -22.76 -27.12 7.68
CA PHE A 292 -21.75 -27.65 8.58
C PHE A 292 -22.23 -29.02 9.03
N ASP A 293 -21.86 -30.05 8.26
CA ASP A 293 -21.85 -31.43 8.71
C ASP A 293 -20.84 -31.53 9.86
N PHE A 294 -21.29 -31.23 11.07
CA PHE A 294 -20.63 -31.72 12.26
C PHE A 294 -20.81 -33.24 12.24
N GLU A 295 -19.83 -33.95 11.68
CA GLU A 295 -19.61 -35.35 12.01
C GLU A 295 -19.40 -35.41 13.53
N THR A 296 -20.49 -35.66 14.26
CA THR A 296 -20.40 -36.13 15.63
C THR A 296 -19.72 -37.48 15.55
N ASP A 297 -18.43 -37.49 15.88
CA ASP A 297 -17.66 -38.69 16.14
C ASP A 297 -18.32 -39.41 17.33
N ALA A 298 -19.32 -40.23 17.00
CA ALA A 298 -19.96 -41.14 17.91
C ALA A 298 -18.92 -42.20 18.21
N GLY A 299 -18.36 -42.14 19.43
CA GLY A 299 -17.33 -43.06 19.88
C GLY A 299 -17.67 -44.51 19.59
N ASP A 300 -16.76 -45.18 18.91
CA ASP A 300 -16.59 -46.62 18.98
C ASP A 300 -16.12 -46.96 20.41
N ASP A 301 -17.08 -47.09 21.32
CA ASP A 301 -16.99 -48.07 22.40
C ASP A 301 -17.18 -49.45 21.76
N ASP A 302 -16.09 -50.18 21.55
CA ASP A 302 -16.16 -51.62 21.30
C ASP A 302 -15.35 -52.39 22.36
N ALA A 303 -16.09 -53.34 22.94
CA ALA A 303 -15.76 -54.23 24.05
C ALA A 303 -14.95 -55.45 23.65
#